data_AF-A0A835QC55-F1
#
_entry.id   AF-A0A835QC55-F1
#
_cell.length_a   1.000
_cell.length_b   1.000
_cell.length_c   1.000
_cell.angle_alpha   90.00
_cell.angle_beta   90.00
_cell.angle_gamma   90.00
#
_symmetry.space_group_name_H-M   'P 1'
#
loop_
_entity.id
_entity.type
_entity.pdbx_description
1 polymer ?
#
loop_
_entity_poly.entity_id
_entity_poly.type
_entity_poly.pdbx_seq_one_letter_code
_entity_poly.pdbx_strand_id
1 'polypeptide(L)'
;METLECQPLYLDIREFYEGLNMKVDQQIPLLLVERQALNEAMEGEKRGHHHLPETRGLCMSEEQIVSTVSRRPRFGPGFSIIELVTEPFRLTRQCEVTAILILFGLPRLLTGSILAHEMMHAWLRLKGYRGLSPEIEEGICQVLAHMWLDSEIMSGSGSNIASSSSSSSGPSKKGARSQFERKLGDFFKHQIESDSSPAYGDGFRSRQRGCAQIWSRSTLDHIRFTGSFPL
;
A
#
# COMPACT_ATOMS: atom_id res chain seq x y z
N MET A 1 13.60 15.61 3.35
CA MET A 1 13.12 15.33 1.99
C MET A 1 11.89 16.17 1.78
N GLU A 2 11.82 16.96 0.70
CA GLU A 2 10.63 17.74 0.31
C GLU A 2 9.72 16.99 -0.67
N THR A 3 8.48 17.46 -0.89
CA THR A 3 7.48 16.76 -1.73
C THR A 3 7.97 16.51 -3.16
N LEU A 4 8.74 17.43 -3.74
CA LEU A 4 9.35 17.27 -5.07
C LEU A 4 10.49 16.24 -5.08
N GLU A 5 11.24 16.13 -3.98
CA GLU A 5 12.30 15.14 -3.80
C GLU A 5 11.76 13.72 -3.58
N CYS A 6 10.49 13.61 -3.15
CA CYS A 6 9.80 12.33 -3.03
C CYS A 6 9.24 11.80 -4.35
N GLN A 7 9.10 12.62 -5.40
CA GLN A 7 8.53 12.17 -6.68
C GLN A 7 9.31 10.98 -7.29
N PRO A 8 10.65 11.00 -7.37
CA PRO A 8 11.41 9.84 -7.82
C PRO A 8 11.17 8.59 -6.97
N LEU A 9 11.09 8.76 -5.64
CA LEU A 9 10.82 7.65 -4.72
C LEU A 9 9.41 7.07 -4.90
N TYR A 10 8.43 7.92 -5.17
CA TYR A 10 7.07 7.51 -5.48
C TYR A 10 6.99 6.70 -6.77
N LEU A 11 7.68 7.15 -7.83
CA LEU A 11 7.76 6.42 -9.09
C LEU A 11 8.48 5.07 -8.91
N ASP A 12 9.62 5.05 -8.21
CA ASP A 12 10.35 3.83 -7.88
C ASP A 12 9.45 2.79 -7.18
N ILE A 13 8.61 3.24 -6.24
CA ILE A 13 7.69 2.35 -5.52
C ILE A 13 6.56 1.88 -6.43
N ARG A 14 6.01 2.74 -7.30
CA ARG A 14 5.02 2.29 -8.29
C ARG A 14 5.59 1.23 -9.22
N GLU A 15 6.83 1.38 -9.68
CA GLU A 15 7.53 0.38 -10.49
C GLU A 15 7.76 -0.92 -9.72
N PHE A 16 8.13 -0.83 -8.43
CA PHE A 16 8.24 -2.00 -7.55
C PHE A 16 6.92 -2.79 -7.47
N TYR A 17 5.80 -2.10 -7.26
CA TYR A 17 4.47 -2.71 -7.23
C TYR A 17 4.05 -3.29 -8.58
N GLU A 18 4.37 -2.62 -9.70
CA GLU A 18 4.13 -3.13 -11.03
C GLU A 18 4.95 -4.41 -11.32
N GLY A 19 6.20 -4.47 -10.84
CA GLY A 19 7.06 -5.66 -10.90
C GLY A 19 6.51 -6.86 -10.12
N LEU A 20 5.69 -6.62 -9.09
CA LEU A 20 4.95 -7.65 -8.34
C LEU A 20 3.60 -8.01 -8.98
N ASN A 21 3.29 -7.47 -10.17
CA ASN A 21 1.99 -7.60 -10.83
C ASN A 21 0.83 -7.02 -9.99
N MET A 22 1.14 -6.03 -9.15
CA MET A 22 0.24 -5.34 -8.23
C MET A 22 0.10 -3.86 -8.62
N LYS A 23 -0.15 -3.59 -9.91
CA LYS A 23 -0.27 -2.23 -10.44
C LYS A 23 -1.33 -1.43 -9.68
N VAL A 24 -0.92 -0.24 -9.22
CA VAL A 24 -1.81 0.78 -8.64
C VAL A 24 -2.18 1.76 -9.75
N ASP A 25 -3.39 1.57 -10.30
CA ASP A 25 -3.88 2.29 -11.48
C ASP A 25 -4.24 3.75 -11.16
N GLN A 26 -4.76 3.99 -9.95
CA GLN A 26 -5.10 5.33 -9.50
C GLN A 26 -3.83 6.17 -9.27
N GLN A 27 -3.84 7.43 -9.71
CA GLN A 27 -2.82 8.39 -9.29
C GLN A 27 -3.18 8.90 -7.88
N ILE A 28 -2.38 8.49 -6.89
CA ILE A 28 -2.61 8.83 -5.49
C ILE A 28 -1.68 9.99 -5.10
N PRO A 29 -2.22 11.13 -4.65
CA PRO A 29 -1.42 12.23 -4.11
C PRO A 29 -0.54 11.77 -2.94
N LEU A 30 0.76 12.06 -3.00
CA LEU A 30 1.70 11.88 -1.88
C LEU A 30 1.98 13.24 -1.24
N LEU A 31 1.70 13.37 0.05
CA LEU A 31 1.90 14.61 0.79
C LEU A 31 2.85 14.38 1.97
N LEU A 32 3.90 15.20 2.06
CA LEU A 32 4.73 15.26 3.24
C LEU A 32 4.16 16.26 4.22
N VAL A 33 3.89 15.83 5.45
CA VAL A 33 3.16 16.62 6.43
C VAL A 33 3.90 16.68 7.76
N GLU A 34 3.64 17.74 8.52
CA GLU A 34 4.10 17.83 9.91
C GLU A 34 3.30 16.88 10.82
N ARG A 35 3.82 16.62 12.01
CA ARG A 35 3.21 15.65 12.93
C ARG A 35 1.82 16.03 13.36
N GLN A 36 1.57 17.32 13.57
CA GLN A 36 0.25 17.80 13.96
C GLN A 36 -0.79 17.48 12.88
N ALA A 37 -0.51 17.82 11.62
CA ALA A 37 -1.40 17.52 10.51
C ALA A 37 -1.59 16.00 10.30
N LEU A 38 -0.54 15.19 10.51
CA LEU A 38 -0.66 13.74 10.43
C LEU A 38 -1.59 13.18 11.51
N ASN A 39 -1.45 13.65 12.75
CA ASN A 39 -2.30 13.22 13.87
C ASN A 39 -3.76 13.64 13.67
N GLU A 40 -3.99 14.88 13.21
CA GLU A 40 -5.34 15.38 12.88
C GLU A 40 -6.01 14.53 11.79
N ALA A 41 -5.25 14.18 10.73
CA ALA A 41 -5.74 13.30 9.67
C ALA A 41 -6.05 11.88 10.17
N MET A 42 -5.25 11.36 11.11
CA MET A 42 -5.50 10.05 11.73
C MET A 42 -6.80 10.02 12.54
N GLU A 43 -7.13 11.08 13.28
CA GLU A 43 -8.39 11.17 14.03
C GLU A 43 -9.63 11.15 13.11
N GLY A 44 -9.49 11.66 11.88
CA GLY A 44 -10.54 11.63 10.86
C GLY A 44 -10.72 10.27 10.17
N GLU A 45 -9.68 9.42 10.15
CA GLU A 45 -9.69 8.15 9.41
C GLU A 45 -10.37 7.04 10.24
N LYS A 46 -11.67 6.80 9.99
CA LYS A 46 -12.53 5.85 10.73
C LYS A 46 -12.11 4.37 10.66
N ARG A 47 -11.09 4.02 9.86
CA ARG A 47 -10.60 2.64 9.63
C ARG A 47 -9.20 2.37 10.21
N GLY A 48 -8.58 3.34 10.89
CA GLY A 48 -7.24 3.14 11.48
C GLY A 48 -7.27 2.15 12.64
N HIS A 49 -6.49 1.07 12.56
CA HIS A 49 -6.26 0.15 13.68
C HIS A 49 -5.08 0.67 14.52
N HIS A 50 -5.38 1.54 15.48
CA HIS A 50 -4.37 2.28 16.24
C HIS A 50 -3.66 1.41 17.29
N HIS A 51 -2.44 0.96 16.99
CA HIS A 51 -1.61 0.32 18.02
C HIS A 51 -0.08 0.52 17.88
N LEU A 52 0.36 1.69 17.43
CA LEU A 52 1.76 2.13 17.56
C LEU A 52 1.82 3.54 18.19
N PRO A 53 2.80 3.82 19.08
CA PRO A 53 2.92 5.11 19.74
C PRO A 53 3.37 6.26 18.82
N GLU A 54 3.81 5.99 17.58
CA GLU A 54 4.12 7.03 16.59
C GLU A 54 3.79 6.56 15.16
N THR A 55 2.63 6.92 14.63
CA THR A 55 2.32 6.77 13.21
C THR A 55 3.17 7.74 12.39
N ARG A 56 3.78 7.25 11.31
CA ARG A 56 4.69 8.02 10.44
C ARG A 56 4.21 8.12 8.99
N GLY A 57 3.14 7.41 8.65
CA GLY A 57 2.44 7.48 7.38
C GLY A 57 0.95 7.16 7.55
N LEU A 58 0.13 7.59 6.61
CA LEU A 58 -1.31 7.33 6.60
C LEU A 58 -1.85 7.25 5.18
N CYS A 59 -2.45 6.12 4.84
CA CYS A 59 -3.27 5.96 3.64
C CYS A 59 -4.72 6.38 3.93
N MET A 60 -5.20 7.44 3.27
CA MET A 60 -6.55 7.96 3.38
C MET A 60 -7.44 7.43 2.27
N SER A 61 -8.70 7.10 2.58
CA SER A 61 -9.65 6.65 1.55
C SER A 61 -11.09 7.09 1.81
N GLU A 62 -11.81 7.36 0.73
CA GLU A 62 -13.24 7.61 0.76
C GLU A 62 -14.00 6.38 0.27
N GLU A 63 -15.06 6.01 1.01
CA GLU A 63 -15.89 4.85 0.72
C GLU A 63 -17.33 5.31 0.44
N GLN A 64 -17.79 5.07 -0.79
CA GLN A 64 -19.18 5.29 -1.18
C GLN A 64 -19.93 3.96 -1.20
N ILE A 65 -20.91 3.82 -0.30
CA ILE A 65 -21.77 2.63 -0.20
C ILE A 65 -23.19 3.01 -0.61
N VAL A 66 -23.64 2.50 -1.75
CA VAL A 66 -25.05 2.56 -2.13
C VAL A 66 -25.61 1.14 -2.10
N SER A 67 -26.37 0.83 -1.06
CA SER A 67 -26.85 -0.54 -0.80
C SER A 67 -28.10 -0.92 -1.61
N THR A 68 -28.84 0.07 -2.10
CA THR A 68 -30.13 -0.14 -2.76
C THR A 68 -30.40 0.92 -3.81
N VAL A 69 -30.77 0.52 -5.03
CA VAL A 69 -31.27 1.42 -6.07
C VAL A 69 -32.62 0.90 -6.54
N SER A 70 -33.65 1.75 -6.56
CA SER A 70 -34.97 1.41 -7.08
C SER A 70 -34.93 1.30 -8.61
N ARG A 71 -35.41 0.18 -9.17
CA ARG A 71 -35.53 0.01 -10.63
C ARG A 71 -36.80 0.68 -11.19
N ARG A 72 -36.76 0.95 -12.50
CA ARG A 72 -37.70 1.74 -13.32
C ARG A 72 -39.19 1.34 -13.13
N PRO A 73 -40.12 2.30 -13.02
CA PRO A 73 -41.56 2.01 -12.96
C PRO A 73 -42.08 1.36 -14.26
N ARG A 74 -42.99 0.39 -14.15
CA ARG A 74 -43.72 -0.18 -15.31
C ARG A 74 -44.96 0.68 -15.61
N PHE A 75 -45.07 1.15 -16.84
CA PHE A 75 -46.19 1.98 -17.31
C PHE A 75 -47.24 1.14 -18.05
N GLY A 76 -48.51 1.41 -17.77
CA GLY A 76 -49.66 0.80 -18.44
C GLY A 76 -50.16 1.58 -19.66
N PRO A 77 -51.20 1.05 -20.33
CA PRO A 77 -51.96 1.82 -21.31
C PRO A 77 -52.48 3.12 -20.66
N GLY A 78 -52.13 4.28 -21.23
CA GLY A 78 -52.50 5.59 -20.68
C GLY A 78 -51.46 6.26 -19.76
N PHE A 79 -50.19 5.80 -19.75
CA PHE A 79 -49.09 6.37 -18.94
C PHE A 79 -49.31 6.31 -17.42
N SER A 80 -50.27 5.54 -16.94
CA SER A 80 -50.42 5.29 -15.50
C SER A 80 -49.30 4.38 -15.00
N ILE A 81 -48.69 4.73 -13.86
CA ILE A 81 -47.70 3.90 -13.17
C ILE A 81 -48.47 2.73 -12.56
N ILE A 82 -48.23 1.49 -13.02
CA ILE A 82 -48.95 0.31 -12.52
C ILE A 82 -48.20 -0.34 -11.35
N GLU A 83 -46.86 -0.29 -11.37
CA GLU A 83 -46.06 -1.03 -10.39
C GLU A 83 -44.66 -0.41 -10.24
N LEU A 84 -44.29 -0.07 -9.00
CA LEU A 84 -42.92 0.28 -8.61
C LEU A 84 -42.30 -0.97 -7.98
N VAL A 85 -41.68 -1.82 -8.80
CA VAL A 85 -40.98 -3.01 -8.30
C VAL A 85 -39.62 -2.57 -7.76
N THR A 86 -39.49 -2.45 -6.44
CA THR A 86 -38.21 -2.24 -5.77
C THR A 86 -37.52 -3.60 -5.56
N GLU A 87 -36.62 -3.97 -6.47
CA GLU A 87 -35.67 -5.05 -6.19
C GLU A 87 -34.41 -4.44 -5.54
N PRO A 88 -33.89 -5.03 -4.45
CA PRO A 88 -32.65 -4.56 -3.85
C PRO A 88 -31.47 -4.83 -4.79
N PHE A 89 -31.04 -3.81 -5.54
CA PHE A 89 -29.80 -3.84 -6.30
C PHE A 89 -28.66 -3.31 -5.43
N ARG A 90 -27.75 -4.20 -5.01
CA ARG A 90 -26.52 -3.82 -4.31
C ARG A 90 -25.53 -3.25 -5.32
N LEU A 91 -25.25 -1.96 -5.25
CA LEU A 91 -24.17 -1.38 -6.06
C LEU A 91 -22.81 -1.85 -5.55
N THR A 92 -21.87 -1.90 -6.48
CA THR A 92 -20.46 -2.11 -6.15
C THR A 92 -19.97 -0.90 -5.37
N ARG A 93 -19.59 -1.11 -4.12
CA ARG A 93 -18.88 -0.10 -3.31
C ARG A 93 -17.68 0.41 -4.11
N GLN A 94 -17.57 1.72 -4.26
CA GLN A 94 -16.38 2.38 -4.79
C GLN A 94 -15.55 2.89 -3.60
N CYS A 95 -14.28 2.53 -3.61
CA CYS A 95 -13.30 2.98 -2.63
C CYS A 95 -12.23 3.72 -3.41
N GLU A 96 -12.09 5.01 -3.16
CA GLU A 96 -11.04 5.83 -3.77
C GLU A 96 -10.00 6.16 -2.71
N VAL A 97 -8.73 6.01 -3.05
CA VAL A 97 -7.64 6.40 -2.14
C VAL A 97 -7.36 7.88 -2.38
N THR A 98 -7.61 8.72 -1.39
CA THR A 98 -7.60 10.17 -1.55
C THR A 98 -6.20 10.76 -1.48
N ALA A 99 -5.37 10.24 -0.57
CA ALA A 99 -3.97 10.62 -0.41
C ALA A 99 -3.18 9.58 0.40
N ILE A 100 -1.85 9.60 0.24
CA ILE A 100 -0.91 9.01 1.18
C ILE A 100 -0.16 10.16 1.85
N LEU A 101 -0.23 10.22 3.18
CA LEU A 101 0.50 11.18 4.00
C LEU A 101 1.74 10.50 4.58
N ILE A 102 2.87 11.20 4.61
CA ILE A 102 4.08 10.74 5.30
C ILE A 102 4.66 11.89 6.11
N LEU A 103 5.16 11.58 7.30
CA LEU A 103 5.82 12.56 8.15
C LEU A 103 7.04 13.16 7.43
N PHE A 104 7.10 14.48 7.38
CA PHE A 104 8.21 15.23 6.79
C PHE A 104 9.53 15.03 7.56
N GLY A 105 10.65 15.14 6.84
CA GLY A 105 12.00 15.15 7.44
C GLY A 105 12.62 13.77 7.65
N LEU A 106 11.97 12.68 7.24
CA LEU A 106 12.50 11.33 7.37
C LEU A 106 13.59 11.01 6.33
N PRO A 107 14.54 10.10 6.64
CA PRO A 107 15.51 9.60 5.65
C PRO A 107 14.80 8.91 4.46
N ARG A 108 15.44 8.91 3.28
CA ARG A 108 14.87 8.32 2.06
C ARG A 108 14.41 6.87 2.24
N LEU A 109 15.25 6.03 2.85
CA LEU A 109 14.93 4.60 3.03
C LEU A 109 13.73 4.40 3.96
N LEU A 110 13.64 5.18 5.04
CA LEU A 110 12.49 5.12 5.96
C LEU A 110 11.22 5.65 5.29
N THR A 111 11.33 6.77 4.57
CA THR A 111 10.23 7.33 3.78
C THR A 111 9.73 6.31 2.76
N GLY A 112 10.65 5.62 2.09
CA GLY A 112 10.32 4.63 1.08
C GLY A 112 9.70 3.36 1.67
N SER A 113 10.19 2.88 2.81
CA SER A 113 9.56 1.73 3.49
C SER A 113 8.16 2.07 3.98
N ILE A 114 7.95 3.27 4.53
CA ILE A 114 6.61 3.76 4.92
C ILE A 114 5.72 3.90 3.68
N LEU A 115 6.21 4.49 2.59
CA LEU A 115 5.42 4.63 1.38
C LEU A 115 5.06 3.28 0.76
N ALA A 116 5.99 2.32 0.76
CA ALA A 116 5.72 0.96 0.32
C ALA A 116 4.66 0.29 1.20
N HIS A 117 4.67 0.53 2.51
CA HIS A 117 3.63 0.08 3.43
C HIS A 117 2.25 0.71 3.10
N GLU A 118 2.16 2.04 3.04
CA GLU A 118 0.90 2.75 2.78
C GLU A 118 0.33 2.47 1.38
N MET A 119 1.21 2.24 0.39
CA MET A 119 0.81 1.83 -0.95
C MET A 119 0.12 0.46 -0.94
N MET A 120 0.46 -0.43 0.01
CA MET A 120 -0.19 -1.73 0.12
C MET A 120 -1.62 -1.57 0.60
N HIS A 121 -1.86 -0.74 1.62
CA HIS A 121 -3.22 -0.38 2.04
C HIS A 121 -4.02 0.20 0.86
N ALA A 122 -3.41 1.10 0.10
CA ALA A 122 -4.05 1.68 -1.08
C ALA A 122 -4.44 0.60 -2.10
N TRP A 123 -3.52 -0.31 -2.43
CA TRP A 123 -3.78 -1.39 -3.37
C TRP A 123 -4.89 -2.34 -2.89
N LEU A 124 -4.86 -2.75 -1.62
CA LEU A 124 -5.89 -3.60 -1.02
C LEU A 124 -7.28 -2.95 -1.10
N ARG A 125 -7.37 -1.66 -0.76
CA ARG A 125 -8.61 -0.89 -0.81
C ARG A 125 -9.14 -0.77 -2.25
N LEU A 126 -8.27 -0.49 -3.22
CA LEU A 126 -8.64 -0.35 -4.63
C LEU A 126 -9.06 -1.67 -5.29
N LYS A 127 -8.45 -2.79 -4.90
CA LYS A 127 -8.88 -4.13 -5.36
C LYS A 127 -10.10 -4.67 -4.59
N GLY A 128 -10.55 -3.95 -3.55
CA GLY A 128 -11.77 -4.25 -2.81
C GLY A 128 -11.62 -5.41 -1.83
N TYR A 129 -10.44 -5.56 -1.22
CA TYR A 129 -10.25 -6.42 -0.05
C TYR A 129 -11.06 -5.87 1.14
N ARG A 130 -11.68 -6.76 1.92
CA ARG A 130 -12.64 -6.37 2.98
C ARG A 130 -12.42 -7.20 4.23
N GLY A 131 -12.61 -6.55 5.39
CA GLY A 131 -12.71 -7.24 6.68
C GLY A 131 -11.48 -8.06 7.03
N LEU A 132 -10.31 -7.68 6.51
CA LEU A 132 -9.05 -8.28 6.91
C LEU A 132 -8.84 -7.97 8.39
N SER A 133 -8.36 -8.95 9.15
CA SER A 133 -7.95 -8.66 10.52
C SER A 133 -6.73 -7.73 10.49
N PRO A 134 -6.53 -6.89 11.52
CA PRO A 134 -5.37 -6.00 11.58
C PRO A 134 -4.05 -6.75 11.40
N GLU A 135 -3.94 -7.95 11.98
CA GLU A 135 -2.76 -8.80 11.84
C GLU A 135 -2.50 -9.16 10.39
N ILE A 136 -3.55 -9.40 9.59
CA ILE A 136 -3.46 -9.71 8.15
C ILE A 136 -3.07 -8.49 7.35
N GLU A 137 -3.82 -7.41 7.51
CA GLU A 137 -3.62 -6.20 6.72
C GLU A 137 -2.22 -5.60 7.00
N GLU A 138 -1.91 -5.34 8.27
CA GLU A 138 -0.63 -4.75 8.67
C GLU A 138 0.54 -5.69 8.39
N GLY A 139 0.35 -7.00 8.59
CA GLY A 139 1.38 -7.98 8.30
C GLY A 139 1.78 -8.03 6.83
N ILE A 140 0.80 -7.99 5.90
CA ILE A 140 1.09 -7.92 4.45
C ILE A 140 1.80 -6.60 4.13
N CYS A 141 1.31 -5.47 4.66
CA CYS A 141 1.90 -4.16 4.42
C CYS A 141 3.37 -4.09 4.91
N GLN A 142 3.69 -4.70 6.05
CA GLN A 142 5.06 -4.82 6.56
C GLN A 142 5.95 -5.69 5.66
N VAL A 143 5.41 -6.77 5.07
CA VAL A 143 6.18 -7.59 4.14
C VAL A 143 6.59 -6.79 2.89
N LEU A 144 5.70 -5.96 2.32
CA LEU A 144 6.08 -5.12 1.16
C LEU A 144 7.13 -4.07 1.54
N ALA A 145 7.00 -3.46 2.71
CA ALA A 145 7.99 -2.51 3.21
C ALA A 145 9.38 -3.16 3.35
N HIS A 146 9.42 -4.37 3.92
CA HIS A 146 10.63 -5.18 4.08
C HIS A 146 11.23 -5.61 2.74
N MET A 147 10.42 -6.12 1.82
CA MET A 147 10.85 -6.53 0.47
C MET A 147 11.39 -5.35 -0.34
N TRP A 148 10.77 -4.18 -0.24
CA TRP A 148 11.27 -2.98 -0.89
C TRP A 148 12.63 -2.57 -0.33
N LEU A 149 12.80 -2.55 1.00
CA LEU A 149 14.11 -2.29 1.64
C LEU A 149 15.16 -3.30 1.17
N ASP A 150 14.82 -4.58 1.08
CA ASP A 150 15.70 -5.62 0.55
C ASP A 150 16.16 -5.31 -0.87
N SER A 151 15.21 -4.94 -1.75
CA SER A 151 15.53 -4.56 -3.12
C SER A 151 16.49 -3.36 -3.20
N GLU A 152 16.34 -2.38 -2.30
CA GLU A 152 17.20 -1.20 -2.26
C GLU A 152 18.62 -1.53 -1.76
N ILE A 153 18.76 -2.47 -0.82
CA ILE A 153 20.05 -2.93 -0.30
C ILE A 153 20.77 -3.79 -1.36
N MET A 154 20.04 -4.70 -2.02
CA MET A 154 20.59 -5.63 -3.02
C MET A 154 20.99 -4.94 -4.33
N SER A 155 20.25 -3.91 -4.76
CA SER A 155 20.53 -3.14 -5.99
C SER A 155 21.89 -2.41 -5.97
N GLY A 156 22.57 -2.37 -4.82
CA GLY A 156 23.93 -1.84 -4.66
C GLY A 156 25.05 -2.88 -4.69
N SER A 157 24.75 -4.17 -4.98
CA SER A 157 25.72 -5.28 -4.92
C SER A 157 26.26 -5.71 -6.30
N GLY A 158 26.25 -4.80 -7.28
CA GLY A 158 26.96 -4.97 -8.54
C GLY A 158 28.47 -4.93 -8.31
N SER A 159 29.16 -5.98 -8.75
CA SER A 159 30.61 -6.17 -8.61
C SER A 159 31.42 -4.96 -9.10
N ASN A 160 32.50 -4.64 -8.38
CA ASN A 160 33.58 -3.75 -8.83
C ASN A 160 34.37 -4.39 -9.99
N ILE A 161 33.73 -4.70 -11.11
CA ILE A 161 34.46 -5.02 -12.35
C ILE A 161 34.52 -3.73 -13.16
N ALA A 162 35.71 -3.14 -13.17
CA ALA A 162 36.05 -2.03 -14.04
C ALA A 162 35.78 -2.43 -15.50
N SER A 163 34.82 -1.75 -16.13
CA SER A 163 34.63 -1.81 -17.57
C SER A 163 34.46 -0.38 -18.10
N SER A 164 35.39 -0.02 -18.97
CA SER A 164 35.51 1.24 -19.68
C SER A 164 34.31 1.52 -20.60
N SER A 165 33.88 2.79 -20.59
CA SER A 165 33.19 3.56 -21.64
C SER A 165 32.13 2.89 -22.53
N SER A 166 30.89 3.35 -22.44
CA SER A 166 30.15 3.93 -23.59
C SER A 166 28.85 4.60 -23.13
N SER A 167 28.60 5.79 -23.68
CA SER A 167 27.44 6.64 -23.45
C SER A 167 26.16 6.05 -24.07
N SER A 168 25.15 5.79 -23.25
CA SER A 168 23.76 5.68 -23.68
C SER A 168 22.85 6.28 -22.61
N SER A 169 22.06 7.28 -23.01
CA SER A 169 21.02 7.92 -22.21
C SER A 169 19.83 6.97 -22.09
N GLY A 170 19.72 6.30 -20.95
CA GLY A 170 18.64 5.41 -20.52
C GLY A 170 18.50 5.46 -18.99
N PRO A 171 17.36 5.04 -18.42
CA PRO A 171 16.80 5.55 -17.18
C PRO A 171 17.78 5.38 -16.02
N SER A 172 17.85 6.43 -15.17
CA SER A 172 18.73 6.58 -14.00
C SER A 172 19.15 5.25 -13.38
N LYS A 173 20.32 4.73 -13.78
CA LYS A 173 20.98 3.62 -13.08
C LYS A 173 21.17 4.10 -11.65
N LYS A 174 20.38 3.56 -10.71
CA LYS A 174 20.58 3.76 -9.26
C LYS A 174 22.06 3.59 -8.99
N GLY A 175 22.74 4.70 -8.66
CA GLY A 175 24.17 4.69 -8.41
C GLY A 175 24.48 3.69 -7.30
N ALA A 176 25.71 3.15 -7.30
CA ALA A 176 26.15 2.22 -6.26
C ALA A 176 25.83 2.80 -4.87
N ARG A 177 24.94 2.12 -4.14
CA ARG A 177 24.48 2.55 -2.82
C ARG A 177 25.66 2.59 -1.85
N SER A 178 25.73 3.64 -1.03
CA SER A 178 26.80 3.78 -0.05
C SER A 178 26.74 2.66 1.00
N GLN A 179 27.87 2.33 1.62
CA GLN A 179 27.89 1.39 2.74
C GLN A 179 26.99 1.87 3.91
N PHE A 180 26.88 3.19 4.08
CA PHE A 180 25.98 3.79 5.04
C PHE A 180 24.50 3.51 4.70
N GLU A 181 24.07 3.70 3.45
CA GLU A 181 22.70 3.38 3.04
C GLU A 181 22.38 1.89 3.24
N ARG A 182 23.33 0.98 2.98
CA ARG A 182 23.13 -0.45 3.24
C ARG A 182 22.90 -0.73 4.72
N LYS A 183 23.78 -0.24 5.60
CA LYS A 183 23.63 -0.39 7.06
C LYS A 183 22.34 0.24 7.58
N LEU A 184 21.95 1.38 7.03
CA LEU A 184 20.72 2.06 7.39
C LEU A 184 19.49 1.24 6.95
N GLY A 185 19.53 0.64 5.76
CA GLY A 185 18.50 -0.29 5.29
C GLY A 185 18.41 -1.53 6.17
N ASP A 186 19.54 -2.16 6.50
CA ASP A 186 19.61 -3.31 7.41
C ASP A 186 19.01 -2.97 8.79
N PHE A 187 19.29 -1.77 9.30
CA PHE A 187 18.72 -1.29 10.55
C PHE A 187 17.18 -1.19 10.48
N PHE A 188 16.61 -0.60 9.43
CA PHE A 188 15.16 -0.51 9.28
C PHE A 188 14.50 -1.88 9.05
N LYS A 189 15.14 -2.78 8.31
CA LYS A 189 14.67 -4.17 8.19
C LYS A 189 14.60 -4.86 9.54
N HIS A 190 15.66 -4.74 10.34
CA HIS A 190 15.70 -5.31 11.68
C HIS A 190 14.59 -4.72 12.56
N GLN A 191 14.25 -3.43 12.44
CA GLN A 191 13.12 -2.84 13.16
C GLN A 191 11.80 -3.52 12.81
N ILE A 192 11.54 -3.83 11.54
CA ILE A 192 10.33 -4.56 11.12
C ILE A 192 10.34 -6.00 11.67
N GLU A 193 11.47 -6.70 11.57
CA GLU A 193 11.60 -8.10 12.01
C GLU A 193 11.43 -8.26 13.53
N SER A 194 11.93 -7.29 14.30
CA SER A 194 11.92 -7.28 15.77
C SER A 194 10.75 -6.54 16.39
N ASP A 195 9.81 -6.03 15.59
CA ASP A 195 8.60 -5.36 16.08
C ASP A 195 7.82 -6.31 17.00
N SER A 196 7.53 -5.87 18.24
CA SER A 196 6.86 -6.67 19.26
C SER A 196 5.34 -6.54 19.22
N SER A 197 4.79 -5.69 18.34
CA SER A 197 3.36 -5.49 18.22
C SER A 197 2.66 -6.75 17.66
N PRO A 198 1.45 -7.07 18.14
CA PRO A 198 0.69 -8.21 17.62
C PRO A 198 0.31 -8.04 16.14
N ALA A 199 -0.17 -6.86 15.76
CA ALA A 199 -0.65 -6.63 14.39
C ALA A 199 0.51 -6.51 13.37
N TYR A 200 1.51 -5.67 13.65
CA TYR A 200 2.61 -5.45 12.70
C TYR A 200 3.69 -6.52 12.81
N GLY A 201 4.19 -6.77 14.03
CA GLY A 201 5.30 -7.69 14.27
C GLY A 201 4.94 -9.16 14.08
N ASP A 202 3.96 -9.66 14.82
CA ASP A 202 3.51 -11.06 14.66
C ASP A 202 2.85 -11.27 13.30
N GLY A 203 2.13 -10.25 12.80
CA GLY A 203 1.60 -10.24 11.45
C GLY A 203 2.69 -10.38 10.38
N PHE A 204 3.79 -9.65 10.50
CA PHE A 204 4.93 -9.80 9.59
C PHE A 204 5.57 -11.20 9.71
N ARG A 205 5.91 -11.65 10.93
CA ARG A 205 6.61 -12.93 11.17
C ARG A 205 5.83 -14.16 10.74
N SER A 206 4.50 -14.12 10.87
CA SER A 206 3.63 -15.19 10.38
C SER A 206 3.62 -15.31 8.86
N ARG A 207 3.98 -14.25 8.13
CA ARG A 207 3.91 -14.15 6.67
C ARG A 207 5.27 -14.22 5.98
N GLN A 208 6.31 -13.74 6.63
CA GLN A 208 7.68 -13.74 6.08
C GLN A 208 8.13 -15.14 5.63
N ARG A 209 7.71 -16.19 6.35
CA ARG A 209 8.07 -17.59 6.05
C ARG A 209 7.46 -18.13 4.74
N GLY A 210 6.42 -17.48 4.21
CA GLY A 210 5.69 -17.89 3.01
C GLY A 210 5.82 -16.95 1.81
N CYS A 211 6.67 -15.91 1.87
CA CYS A 211 6.70 -14.77 0.94
C CYS A 211 6.56 -15.12 -0.56
N ALA A 212 7.18 -16.18 -1.05
CA ALA A 212 7.08 -16.54 -2.48
C ALA A 212 5.67 -16.99 -2.90
N GLN A 213 4.89 -17.59 -1.99
CA GLN A 213 3.53 -18.09 -2.27
C GLN A 213 2.45 -17.05 -1.97
N ILE A 214 2.72 -16.06 -1.11
CA ILE A 214 1.77 -15.00 -0.73
C ILE A 214 1.33 -14.17 -1.93
N TRP A 215 2.26 -13.89 -2.86
CA TRP A 215 1.99 -13.08 -4.05
C TRP A 215 1.37 -13.88 -5.21
N SER A 216 1.11 -15.17 -5.02
CA SER A 216 0.35 -15.93 -6.00
C SER A 216 -1.06 -15.37 -6.09
N ARG A 217 -1.57 -15.24 -7.32
CA ARG A 217 -2.95 -14.83 -7.58
C ARG A 217 -3.96 -15.68 -6.78
N SER A 218 -3.69 -16.98 -6.63
CA SER A 218 -4.53 -17.89 -5.85
C SER A 218 -4.59 -17.52 -4.36
N THR A 219 -3.46 -17.12 -3.77
CA THR A 219 -3.39 -16.72 -2.36
C THR A 219 -4.07 -15.38 -2.14
N LEU A 220 -3.82 -14.42 -3.03
CA LEU A 220 -4.47 -13.12 -3.01
C LEU A 220 -5.99 -13.22 -3.20
N ASP A 221 -6.46 -14.08 -4.11
CA ASP A 221 -7.89 -14.35 -4.28
C ASP A 221 -8.46 -15.03 -3.03
N HIS A 222 -7.76 -16.01 -2.44
CA HIS A 222 -8.20 -16.65 -1.19
C HIS A 222 -8.38 -15.61 -0.08
N ILE A 223 -7.38 -14.76 0.18
CA ILE A 223 -7.45 -13.68 1.18
C ILE A 223 -8.62 -12.74 0.89
N ARG A 224 -8.90 -12.45 -0.39
CA ARG A 224 -10.02 -11.60 -0.78
C ARG A 224 -11.38 -12.22 -0.42
N PHE A 225 -11.51 -13.53 -0.53
CA PHE A 225 -12.77 -14.24 -0.28
C PHE A 225 -12.97 -14.64 1.18
N THR A 226 -11.92 -15.10 1.86
CA THR A 226 -12.00 -15.64 3.22
C THR A 226 -11.58 -14.64 4.28
N GLY A 227 -10.84 -13.60 3.90
CA GLY A 227 -10.21 -12.69 4.84
C GLY A 227 -9.10 -13.35 5.66
N SER A 228 -8.63 -14.54 5.26
CA SER A 228 -7.56 -15.30 5.92
C SER A 228 -6.54 -15.82 4.91
N PHE A 229 -5.38 -16.28 5.38
CA PHE A 229 -4.42 -16.98 4.51
C PHE A 229 -4.87 -18.42 4.29
N PRO A 230 -4.54 -19.02 3.13
CA PRO A 230 -4.69 -20.45 2.93
C PRO A 230 -3.79 -21.19 3.93
N LEU A 231 -4.36 -22.19 4.62
CA LEU A 231 -3.66 -23.09 5.54
C LEU A 231 -2.78 -24.10 4.80
#